data_AF-A0A9P5XJD0-F1
#
_entry.id   AF-A0A9P5XJD0-F1
#
_cell.length_a   1.000
_cell.length_b   1.000
_cell.length_c   1.000
_cell.angle_alpha   90.00
_cell.angle_beta   90.00
_cell.angle_gamma   90.00
#
_symmetry.space_group_name_H-M   'P 1'
#
loop_
_entity.id
_entity.type
_entity.pdbx_description
1 polymer ?
#
loop_
_entity_poly.entity_id
_entity_poly.type
_entity_poly.pdbx_seq_one_letter_code
_entity_poly.pdbx_strand_id
1 'polypeptide(L)'
;MKDTHTDANFPRTADQRVYHLGLRPGEVANRIITVGTPSRARSIASFLDKNHQPFELSSERGFLTITGRYSSVPVSIVSIGMGSPNMDFFVREIRECLRGDMVVVRLGSCGALIDVPVGSVVVPKTCVAVNRNVDFDFAHPENNRGESAYRISKPVSADQILHEKLVNALQSAKPAKWASSILSGTVNASADSFYSSQGRQTSFPDHNSDLIEHLQASTADLATLEMESFHLYHLAACWTGRTTAQSEGAPPLTTTAVQPVMVGPTSATQHSYANSLVSENSIIRAAAVQMIFASRLSQDFIMPDQVAQLENWTGEAVLKALTGLGINHERLDDEHGSVWESR
;
A
#
# COMPACT_ATOMS: atom_id res chain seq x y z
N MET A 1 4.88 -23.37 -8.63
CA MET A 1 3.63 -23.43 -9.42
C MET A 1 3.29 -24.89 -9.67
N LYS A 2 2.50 -25.51 -8.78
CA LYS A 2 1.99 -26.87 -8.96
C LYS A 2 0.48 -26.88 -9.25
N ASP A 3 -0.19 -25.73 -9.11
CA ASP A 3 -1.63 -25.59 -9.27
C ASP A 3 -2.00 -25.17 -10.68
N THR A 4 -3.20 -25.57 -11.11
CA THR A 4 -3.76 -25.17 -12.41
C THR A 4 -4.35 -23.77 -12.30
N HIS A 5 -3.91 -22.85 -13.17
CA HIS A 5 -4.47 -21.51 -13.28
C HIS A 5 -5.57 -21.46 -14.34
N THR A 6 -6.63 -20.70 -14.07
CA THR A 6 -7.86 -20.71 -14.87
C THR A 6 -7.95 -19.57 -15.89
N ASP A 7 -7.14 -18.51 -15.74
CA ASP A 7 -7.13 -17.32 -16.61
C ASP A 7 -5.73 -16.70 -16.62
N ALA A 8 -5.38 -16.01 -17.71
CA ALA A 8 -4.13 -15.26 -17.87
C ALA A 8 -4.30 -13.75 -17.65
N ASN A 9 -5.52 -13.20 -17.74
CA ASN A 9 -5.75 -11.77 -17.55
C ASN A 9 -5.77 -11.37 -16.07
N PHE A 10 -6.43 -12.18 -15.23
CA PHE A 10 -6.31 -12.12 -13.77
C PHE A 10 -6.10 -13.54 -13.23
N PRO A 11 -4.84 -14.01 -13.10
CA PRO A 11 -4.57 -15.40 -12.80
C PRO A 11 -5.03 -15.81 -11.40
N ARG A 12 -5.93 -16.79 -11.37
CA ARG A 12 -6.37 -17.47 -10.15
C ARG A 12 -6.19 -18.97 -10.27
N THR A 13 -5.99 -19.64 -9.14
CA THR A 13 -6.09 -21.12 -9.07
C THR A 13 -7.57 -21.55 -9.12
N ALA A 14 -7.81 -22.85 -9.29
CA ALA A 14 -9.16 -23.41 -9.28
C ALA A 14 -9.93 -23.11 -7.97
N ASP A 15 -9.24 -23.03 -6.84
CA ASP A 15 -9.80 -22.63 -5.53
C ASP A 15 -9.77 -21.11 -5.28
N GLN A 16 -9.68 -20.31 -6.35
CA GLN A 16 -9.76 -18.84 -6.37
C GLN A 16 -8.60 -18.10 -5.69
N ARG A 17 -7.44 -18.74 -5.50
CA ARG A 17 -6.27 -18.06 -4.96
C ARG A 17 -5.64 -17.13 -5.97
N VAL A 18 -5.37 -15.90 -5.55
CA VAL A 18 -4.63 -14.91 -6.32
C VAL A 18 -3.17 -15.30 -6.49
N TYR A 19 -2.57 -14.87 -7.59
CA TYR A 19 -1.31 -15.43 -8.07
C TYR A 19 -0.09 -15.11 -7.18
N HIS A 20 0.04 -13.88 -6.67
CA HIS A 20 1.23 -13.46 -5.95
C HIS A 20 1.10 -13.63 -4.43
N LEU A 21 -0.04 -13.22 -3.86
CA LEU A 21 -0.28 -13.31 -2.43
C LEU A 21 -0.77 -14.69 -2.01
N GLY A 22 -1.29 -15.50 -2.95
CA GLY A 22 -1.79 -16.84 -2.67
C GLY A 22 -3.08 -16.87 -1.84
N LEU A 23 -3.73 -15.72 -1.63
CA LEU A 23 -4.94 -15.59 -0.84
C LEU A 23 -6.20 -15.88 -1.65
N ARG A 24 -7.26 -16.29 -0.97
CA ARG A 24 -8.62 -16.36 -1.52
C ARG A 24 -9.61 -15.63 -0.59
N PRO A 25 -10.87 -15.39 -1.03
CA PRO A 25 -11.89 -14.82 -0.16
C PRO A 25 -12.02 -15.57 1.16
N GLY A 26 -12.23 -14.83 2.25
CA GLY A 26 -12.29 -15.38 3.62
C GLY A 26 -10.93 -15.60 4.30
N GLU A 27 -9.81 -15.36 3.63
CA GLU A 27 -8.45 -15.46 4.24
C GLU A 27 -7.84 -14.09 4.59
N VAL A 28 -8.44 -13.00 4.11
CA VAL A 28 -8.05 -11.61 4.40
C VAL A 28 -9.28 -10.79 4.78
N ALA A 29 -9.18 -10.02 5.85
CA ALA A 29 -10.26 -9.19 6.38
C ALA A 29 -10.30 -7.80 5.70
N ASN A 30 -11.42 -7.10 5.83
CA ASN A 30 -11.61 -5.74 5.31
C ASN A 30 -10.66 -4.69 5.92
N ARG A 31 -10.16 -4.92 7.14
CA ARG A 31 -9.26 -4.03 7.88
C ARG A 31 -7.85 -4.59 7.82
N ILE A 32 -6.93 -3.83 7.25
CA ILE A 32 -5.60 -4.33 6.91
C ILE A 32 -4.52 -3.37 7.38
N ILE A 33 -3.50 -3.91 8.05
CA ILE A 33 -2.21 -3.25 8.22
C ILE A 33 -1.26 -3.84 7.18
N THR A 34 -0.65 -3.00 6.35
CA THR A 34 0.45 -3.43 5.48
C THR A 34 1.79 -2.93 5.99
N VAL A 35 2.80 -3.80 5.98
CA VAL A 35 4.15 -3.52 6.47
C VAL A 35 5.20 -3.99 5.47
N GLY A 36 6.43 -3.50 5.62
CA GLY A 36 7.54 -3.95 4.78
C GLY A 36 7.95 -5.39 5.07
N THR A 37 8.27 -5.73 6.33
CA THR A 37 8.94 -6.99 6.68
C THR A 37 8.04 -8.00 7.40
N PRO A 38 8.30 -9.32 7.23
CA PRO A 38 7.59 -10.37 7.97
C PRO A 38 7.79 -10.28 9.49
N SER A 39 8.95 -9.83 9.94
CA SER A 39 9.24 -9.65 11.38
C SER A 39 8.32 -8.62 12.02
N ARG A 40 8.11 -7.47 11.35
CA ARG A 40 7.17 -6.44 11.82
C ARG A 40 5.74 -6.96 11.81
N ALA A 41 5.35 -7.70 10.76
CA ALA A 41 4.02 -8.30 10.67
C ALA A 41 3.75 -9.21 11.88
N ARG A 42 4.70 -10.10 12.22
CA ARG A 42 4.59 -10.99 13.39
C ARG A 42 4.62 -10.24 14.72
N SER A 43 5.41 -9.16 14.83
CA SER A 43 5.42 -8.32 16.04
C SER A 43 4.04 -7.70 16.29
N ILE A 44 3.40 -7.16 15.25
CA ILE A 44 2.04 -6.59 15.36
C ILE A 44 1.02 -7.71 15.63
N ALA A 45 1.17 -8.88 15.00
CA ALA A 45 0.29 -10.02 15.21
C ALA A 45 0.32 -10.53 16.66
N SER A 46 1.38 -10.22 17.41
CA SER A 46 1.48 -10.54 18.84
C SER A 46 0.41 -9.83 19.70
N PHE A 47 -0.21 -8.75 19.20
CA PHE A 47 -1.32 -8.05 19.86
C PHE A 47 -2.70 -8.63 19.54
N LEU A 48 -2.82 -9.56 18.58
CA LEU A 48 -4.09 -10.19 18.24
C LEU A 48 -4.62 -11.04 19.42
N ASP A 49 -5.94 -11.15 19.47
CA ASP A 49 -6.69 -11.87 20.50
C ASP A 49 -6.19 -13.31 20.62
N LYS A 50 -6.07 -13.80 21.86
CA LYS A 50 -5.46 -15.10 22.17
C LYS A 50 -6.44 -16.27 22.20
N ASN A 51 -7.73 -15.98 22.09
CA ASN A 51 -8.80 -16.98 22.10
C ASN A 51 -8.87 -17.81 20.81
N HIS A 52 -8.26 -17.34 19.72
CA HIS A 52 -8.17 -18.05 18.45
C HIS A 52 -6.77 -17.94 17.86
N GLN A 53 -6.27 -19.03 17.29
CA GLN A 53 -4.98 -19.00 16.59
C GLN A 53 -5.14 -18.23 15.27
N PRO A 54 -4.35 -17.14 15.04
CA PRO A 54 -4.39 -16.45 13.76
C PRO A 54 -4.03 -17.37 12.60
N PHE A 55 -4.72 -17.18 11.48
CA PHE A 55 -4.32 -17.74 10.20
C PHE A 55 -3.03 -17.08 9.74
N GLU A 56 -2.08 -17.87 9.25
CA GLU A 56 -0.82 -17.39 8.68
C GLU A 56 -0.57 -18.08 7.34
N LEU A 57 -0.30 -17.30 6.29
CA LEU A 57 0.04 -17.78 4.96
C LEU A 57 1.27 -17.04 4.43
N SER A 58 2.32 -17.80 4.10
CA SER A 58 3.47 -17.29 3.34
C SER A 58 3.30 -17.68 1.88
N SER A 59 3.40 -16.72 0.98
CA SER A 59 3.34 -16.99 -0.46
C SER A 59 4.71 -17.33 -1.04
N GLU A 60 4.72 -18.05 -2.16
CA GLU A 60 5.92 -18.35 -2.95
C GLU A 60 6.58 -17.09 -3.58
N ARG A 61 5.98 -15.92 -3.40
CA ARG A 61 6.50 -14.62 -3.84
C ARG A 61 6.98 -13.74 -2.68
N GLY A 62 7.03 -14.30 -1.46
CA GLY A 62 7.59 -13.63 -0.29
C GLY A 62 6.62 -12.72 0.47
N PHE A 63 5.32 -12.76 0.14
CA PHE A 63 4.30 -12.08 0.94
C PHE A 63 3.97 -12.93 2.17
N LEU A 64 3.72 -12.29 3.31
CA LEU A 64 3.20 -12.93 4.52
C LEU A 64 1.89 -12.28 4.91
N THR A 65 0.81 -13.07 5.00
CA THR A 65 -0.49 -12.61 5.50
C THR A 65 -0.78 -13.30 6.82
N ILE A 66 -1.13 -12.51 7.84
CA ILE A 66 -1.61 -12.98 9.14
C ILE A 66 -3.00 -12.41 9.37
N THR A 67 -4.01 -13.24 9.59
CA THR A 67 -5.39 -12.82 9.79
C THR A 67 -5.94 -13.36 11.12
N GLY A 68 -6.50 -12.48 11.93
CA GLY A 68 -7.09 -12.82 13.22
C GLY A 68 -8.05 -11.75 13.70
N ARG A 69 -8.18 -11.60 15.02
CA ARG A 69 -9.01 -10.57 15.65
C ARG A 69 -8.18 -9.68 16.57
N TYR A 70 -8.56 -8.42 16.64
CA TYR A 70 -8.08 -7.50 17.67
C TYR A 70 -9.29 -6.85 18.33
N SER A 71 -9.44 -7.03 19.64
CA SER A 71 -10.64 -6.60 20.38
C SER A 71 -11.93 -7.12 19.73
N SER A 72 -11.93 -8.41 19.36
CA SER A 72 -13.01 -9.11 18.66
C SER A 72 -13.34 -8.60 17.25
N VAL A 73 -12.56 -7.68 16.66
CA VAL A 73 -12.77 -7.20 15.29
C VAL A 73 -11.79 -7.88 14.33
N PRO A 74 -12.24 -8.46 13.21
CA PRO A 74 -11.36 -9.06 12.21
C PRO A 74 -10.36 -8.07 11.62
N VAL A 75 -9.09 -8.47 11.55
CA VAL A 75 -7.98 -7.68 11.00
C VAL A 75 -6.95 -8.59 10.34
N SER A 76 -6.36 -8.10 9.24
CA SER A 76 -5.23 -8.75 8.57
C SER A 76 -3.98 -7.88 8.64
N ILE A 77 -2.82 -8.52 8.73
CA ILE A 77 -1.51 -7.89 8.70
C ILE A 77 -0.74 -8.52 7.55
N VAL A 78 -0.31 -7.72 6.58
CA VAL A 78 0.31 -8.20 5.34
C VAL A 78 1.69 -7.58 5.15
N SER A 79 2.73 -8.42 5.12
CA SER A 79 4.07 -8.01 4.72
C SER A 79 4.18 -8.06 3.20
N ILE A 80 4.59 -6.94 2.60
CA ILE A 80 4.65 -6.77 1.14
C ILE A 80 6.07 -6.60 0.59
N GLY A 81 7.09 -6.47 1.44
CA GLY A 81 8.42 -6.10 0.99
C GLY A 81 8.51 -4.61 0.65
N MET A 82 9.15 -4.29 -0.49
CA MET A 82 9.51 -2.92 -0.88
C MET A 82 9.07 -2.60 -2.31
N GLY A 83 8.82 -1.32 -2.57
CA GLY A 83 8.53 -0.72 -3.87
C GLY A 83 7.05 -0.72 -4.25
N SER A 84 6.68 0.28 -5.05
CA SER A 84 5.35 0.44 -5.65
C SER A 84 4.80 -0.82 -6.34
N PRO A 85 5.59 -1.64 -7.07
CA PRO A 85 5.06 -2.87 -7.68
C PRO A 85 4.55 -3.90 -6.67
N ASN A 86 5.21 -4.05 -5.52
CA ASN A 86 4.74 -4.95 -4.46
C ASN A 86 3.48 -4.40 -3.77
N MET A 87 3.38 -3.08 -3.62
CA MET A 87 2.14 -2.43 -3.19
C MET A 87 1.02 -2.65 -4.22
N ASP A 88 1.32 -2.66 -5.52
CA ASP A 88 0.35 -2.93 -6.59
C ASP A 88 -0.24 -4.34 -6.49
N PHE A 89 0.62 -5.36 -6.37
CA PHE A 89 0.19 -6.74 -6.13
C PHE A 89 -0.70 -6.83 -4.89
N PHE A 90 -0.27 -6.23 -3.79
CA PHE A 90 -1.03 -6.21 -2.54
C PHE A 90 -2.43 -5.60 -2.70
N VAL A 91 -2.53 -4.38 -3.25
CA VAL A 91 -3.82 -3.69 -3.34
C VAL A 91 -4.75 -4.43 -4.30
N ARG A 92 -4.28 -4.78 -5.50
CA ARG A 92 -5.12 -5.39 -6.53
C ARG A 92 -5.61 -6.76 -6.11
N GLU A 93 -4.72 -7.63 -5.64
CA GLU A 93 -5.09 -9.00 -5.34
C GLU A 93 -5.95 -9.11 -4.08
N ILE A 94 -5.69 -8.33 -3.03
CA ILE A 94 -6.58 -8.32 -1.85
C ILE A 94 -7.94 -7.74 -2.20
N ARG A 95 -7.98 -6.70 -3.02
CA ARG A 95 -9.24 -6.10 -3.42
C ARG A 95 -10.16 -7.11 -4.10
N GLU A 96 -9.56 -7.98 -4.89
CA GLU A 96 -10.17 -9.10 -5.62
C GLU A 96 -10.53 -10.32 -4.74
N CYS A 97 -10.13 -10.30 -3.47
CA CYS A 97 -10.51 -11.27 -2.43
C CYS A 97 -11.60 -10.74 -1.49
N LEU A 98 -12.03 -9.49 -1.64
CA LEU A 98 -12.96 -8.83 -0.73
C LEU A 98 -14.24 -8.37 -1.46
N ARG A 99 -15.40 -8.57 -0.84
CA ARG A 99 -16.69 -8.02 -1.28
C ARG A 99 -16.89 -6.58 -0.85
N GLY A 100 -16.59 -6.28 0.41
CA GLY A 100 -16.95 -5.04 1.10
C GLY A 100 -15.95 -3.89 0.92
N ASP A 101 -15.95 -2.92 1.83
CA ASP A 101 -14.94 -1.87 1.87
C ASP A 101 -13.56 -2.44 2.23
N MET A 102 -12.49 -1.85 1.72
CA MET A 102 -11.11 -2.21 2.08
C MET A 102 -10.48 -1.01 2.77
N VAL A 103 -10.02 -1.19 4.01
CA VAL A 103 -9.41 -0.14 4.81
C VAL A 103 -7.98 -0.55 5.10
N VAL A 104 -7.03 0.20 4.56
CA VAL A 104 -5.61 -0.12 4.64
C VAL A 104 -4.85 0.98 5.36
N VAL A 105 -4.07 0.58 6.36
CA VAL A 105 -3.04 1.44 6.94
C VAL A 105 -1.67 0.84 6.62
N ARG A 106 -0.83 1.61 5.92
CA ARG A 106 0.58 1.27 5.78
C ARG A 106 1.34 1.69 7.04
N LEU A 107 1.94 0.75 7.76
CA LEU A 107 2.85 1.03 8.87
C LEU A 107 4.30 0.77 8.44
N GLY A 108 4.97 1.84 8.02
CA GLY A 108 6.28 1.82 7.38
C GLY A 108 7.36 2.54 8.16
N SER A 109 8.59 2.42 7.67
CA SER A 109 9.72 3.27 8.06
C SER A 109 9.99 4.30 6.95
N CYS A 110 10.56 5.45 7.31
CA CYS A 110 10.93 6.49 6.35
C CYS A 110 12.21 7.22 6.78
N GLY A 111 12.76 8.02 5.85
CA GLY A 111 13.71 9.07 6.16
C GLY A 111 13.02 10.42 6.34
N ALA A 112 13.52 11.25 7.25
CA ALA A 112 13.08 12.63 7.41
C ALA A 112 13.88 13.58 6.51
N LEU A 113 13.18 14.53 5.88
CA LEU A 113 13.70 15.63 5.07
C LEU A 113 13.53 16.99 5.76
N ILE A 114 13.18 17.00 7.05
CA ILE A 114 13.08 18.20 7.88
C ILE A 114 13.83 17.96 9.19
N ASP A 115 14.09 19.04 9.94
CA ASP A 115 14.73 18.96 11.25
C ASP A 115 13.77 18.39 12.30
N VAL A 116 13.76 17.06 12.40
CA VAL A 116 12.93 16.30 13.34
C VAL A 116 13.72 15.11 13.88
N PRO A 117 13.65 14.80 15.19
CA PRO A 117 14.37 13.67 15.76
C PRO A 117 13.95 12.34 15.14
N VAL A 118 14.91 11.42 14.98
CA VAL A 118 14.63 10.01 14.72
C VAL A 118 13.72 9.42 15.82
N GLY A 119 12.94 8.42 15.45
CA GLY A 119 11.88 7.87 16.30
C GLY A 119 10.60 8.72 16.38
N SER A 120 10.54 9.84 15.68
CA SER A 120 9.29 10.57 15.43
C SER A 120 8.38 9.76 14.50
N VAL A 121 7.08 9.98 14.62
CA VAL A 121 6.05 9.32 13.80
C VAL A 121 5.37 10.35 12.92
N VAL A 122 5.14 10.00 11.66
CA VAL A 122 4.53 10.87 10.67
C VAL A 122 3.30 10.18 10.07
N VAL A 123 2.19 10.92 10.01
CA VAL A 123 0.96 10.51 9.32
C VAL A 123 0.78 11.50 8.16
N PRO A 124 1.29 11.21 6.94
CA PRO A 124 1.26 12.19 5.86
C PRO A 124 -0.17 12.42 5.34
N LYS A 125 -0.55 13.70 5.14
CA LYS A 125 -1.84 14.10 4.55
C LYS A 125 -1.90 13.76 3.06
N THR A 126 -0.77 13.90 2.38
CA THR A 126 -0.64 13.65 0.94
C THR A 126 0.70 13.00 0.62
N CYS A 127 0.77 12.35 -0.54
CA CYS A 127 2.01 11.80 -1.09
C CYS A 127 2.24 12.31 -2.51
N VAL A 128 3.51 12.47 -2.90
CA VAL A 128 3.96 12.59 -4.29
C VAL A 128 4.82 11.37 -4.66
N ALA A 129 4.84 10.97 -5.92
CA ALA A 129 5.79 9.99 -6.44
C ALA A 129 7.02 10.69 -7.00
N VAL A 130 8.19 10.07 -6.80
CA VAL A 130 9.47 10.50 -7.36
C VAL A 130 10.03 9.33 -8.15
N ASN A 131 10.03 9.45 -9.48
CA ASN A 131 10.48 8.38 -10.37
C ASN A 131 11.71 8.82 -11.15
N ARG A 132 12.66 7.90 -11.34
CA ARG A 132 13.75 8.08 -12.29
C ARG A 132 13.18 8.18 -13.70
N ASN A 133 13.52 9.23 -14.42
CA ASN A 133 13.15 9.38 -15.82
C ASN A 133 14.05 8.48 -16.68
N VAL A 134 13.57 7.30 -17.07
CA VAL A 134 14.35 6.37 -17.91
C VAL A 134 14.58 6.87 -19.33
N ASP A 135 13.87 7.90 -19.78
CA ASP A 135 14.09 8.54 -21.07
C ASP A 135 15.25 9.54 -21.02
N PHE A 136 15.70 9.93 -19.83
CA PHE A 136 16.88 10.78 -19.64
C PHE A 136 18.16 10.00 -20.01
N ASP A 137 18.97 10.56 -20.90
CA ASP A 137 20.27 10.01 -21.26
C ASP A 137 21.28 10.25 -20.13
N PHE A 138 21.37 9.28 -19.21
CA PHE A 138 22.34 9.31 -18.10
C PHE A 138 23.79 9.15 -18.57
N ALA A 139 24.03 8.65 -19.79
CA ALA A 139 25.37 8.48 -20.35
C ALA A 139 25.89 9.78 -20.99
N HIS A 140 25.00 10.58 -21.60
CA HIS A 140 25.30 11.86 -22.23
C HIS A 140 24.32 12.95 -21.77
N PRO A 141 24.46 13.45 -20.53
CA PRO A 141 23.52 14.37 -19.89
C PRO A 141 23.25 15.65 -20.69
N GLU A 142 24.24 16.12 -21.44
CA GLU A 142 24.18 17.28 -22.32
C GLU A 142 23.13 17.16 -23.44
N ASN A 143 22.72 15.93 -23.79
CA ASN A 143 21.75 15.68 -24.85
C ASN A 143 20.29 15.88 -24.42
N ASN A 144 20.02 15.99 -23.11
CA ASN A 144 18.67 15.96 -22.56
C ASN A 144 17.86 17.25 -22.75
N ARG A 145 18.43 18.31 -23.36
CA ARG A 145 17.73 19.55 -23.76
C ARG A 145 16.76 20.14 -22.70
N GLY A 146 17.12 20.04 -21.42
CA GLY A 146 16.32 20.56 -20.31
C GLY A 146 15.31 19.57 -19.71
N GLU A 147 15.30 18.32 -20.14
CA GLU A 147 14.60 17.24 -19.44
C GLU A 147 15.24 16.95 -18.08
N SER A 148 14.41 16.70 -17.08
CA SER A 148 14.87 16.31 -15.75
C SER A 148 15.16 14.81 -15.69
N ALA A 149 16.21 14.43 -14.96
CA ALA A 149 16.54 13.05 -14.63
C ALA A 149 15.49 12.38 -13.70
N TYR A 150 14.64 13.18 -13.04
CA TYR A 150 13.59 12.72 -12.14
C TYR A 150 12.27 13.42 -12.39
N ARG A 151 11.18 12.65 -12.35
CA ARG A 151 9.79 13.12 -12.52
C ARG A 151 9.08 13.09 -11.17
N ILE A 152 8.45 14.21 -10.81
CA ILE A 152 7.65 14.35 -9.59
C ILE A 152 6.16 14.39 -9.99
N SER A 153 5.34 13.53 -9.39
CA SER A 153 3.91 13.49 -9.69
C SER A 153 3.14 14.65 -9.03
N LYS A 154 1.89 14.84 -9.45
CA LYS A 154 0.91 15.57 -8.63
C LYS A 154 0.68 14.83 -7.31
N PRO A 155 0.30 15.55 -6.23
CA PRO A 155 0.02 14.93 -4.95
C PRO A 155 -1.30 14.13 -4.97
N VAL A 156 -1.36 13.07 -4.17
CA VAL A 156 -2.58 12.31 -3.85
C VAL A 156 -2.81 12.30 -2.34
N SER A 157 -4.06 12.46 -1.91
CA SER A 157 -4.42 12.56 -0.50
C SER A 157 -4.69 11.21 0.15
N ALA A 158 -4.44 11.12 1.46
CA ALA A 158 -4.96 10.05 2.30
C ALA A 158 -6.49 10.16 2.45
N ASP A 159 -7.14 9.08 2.89
CA ASP A 159 -8.52 9.15 3.40
C ASP A 159 -8.54 9.99 4.69
N GLN A 160 -9.32 11.09 4.67
CA GLN A 160 -9.34 12.06 5.76
C GLN A 160 -9.81 11.47 7.10
N ILE A 161 -10.87 10.63 7.06
CA ILE A 161 -11.45 10.04 8.28
C ILE A 161 -10.45 9.07 8.92
N LEU A 162 -9.80 8.23 8.12
CA LEU A 162 -8.79 7.30 8.59
C LEU A 162 -7.54 8.04 9.09
N HIS A 163 -7.11 9.10 8.39
CA HIS A 163 -6.00 9.95 8.81
C HIS A 163 -6.24 10.53 10.21
N GLU A 164 -7.38 11.19 10.44
CA GLU A 164 -7.72 11.79 11.73
C GLU A 164 -7.77 10.75 12.87
N LYS A 165 -8.36 9.57 12.59
CA LYS A 165 -8.38 8.46 13.56
C LYS A 165 -6.98 7.96 13.91
N LEU A 166 -6.08 7.86 12.94
CA LEU A 166 -4.69 7.46 13.19
C LEU A 166 -3.95 8.47 14.05
N VAL A 167 -4.09 9.76 13.74
CA VAL A 167 -3.47 10.84 14.54
C VAL A 167 -3.93 10.77 16.00
N ASN A 168 -5.24 10.65 16.22
CA ASN A 168 -5.82 10.58 17.58
C ASN A 168 -5.35 9.32 18.33
N ALA A 169 -5.34 8.16 17.66
CA ALA A 169 -4.90 6.90 18.26
C ALA A 169 -3.42 6.93 18.63
N LEU A 170 -2.57 7.47 17.75
CA LEU A 170 -1.13 7.63 18.01
C LEU A 170 -0.87 8.61 19.15
N GLN A 171 -1.57 9.75 19.19
CA GLN A 171 -1.45 10.72 20.28
C GLN A 171 -1.84 10.11 21.63
N SER A 172 -2.90 9.31 21.66
CA SER A 172 -3.36 8.62 22.86
C SER A 172 -2.44 7.47 23.30
N ALA A 173 -1.80 6.79 22.35
CA ALA A 173 -0.92 5.65 22.61
C ALA A 173 0.54 6.04 22.89
N LYS A 174 0.96 7.25 22.51
CA LYS A 174 2.35 7.71 22.67
C LYS A 174 2.78 7.61 24.14
N PRO A 175 3.83 6.83 24.46
CA PRO A 175 4.33 6.73 25.82
C PRO A 175 4.80 8.10 26.34
N ALA A 176 4.52 8.43 27.61
CA ALA A 176 4.89 9.73 28.19
C ALA A 176 6.41 10.00 28.15
N LYS A 177 7.23 8.95 28.18
CA LYS A 177 8.70 9.04 28.08
C LYS A 177 9.20 9.10 26.63
N TRP A 178 8.34 8.94 25.63
CA TRP A 178 8.72 9.01 24.22
C TRP A 178 8.90 10.47 23.82
N ALA A 179 10.15 10.91 23.71
CA ALA A 179 10.47 12.32 23.46
C ALA A 179 10.00 12.80 22.07
N SER A 180 10.05 11.93 21.07
CA SER A 180 9.87 12.28 19.65
C SER A 180 8.44 12.66 19.26
N SER A 181 8.29 13.46 18.22
CA SER A 181 7.01 14.09 17.83
C SER A 181 6.10 13.16 17.03
N ILE A 182 4.80 13.51 17.00
CA ILE A 182 3.84 12.98 16.02
C ILE A 182 3.47 14.13 15.08
N LEU A 183 3.72 13.96 13.78
CA LEU A 183 3.46 14.95 12.74
C LEU A 183 2.32 14.47 11.83
N SER A 184 1.39 15.34 11.47
CA SER A 184 0.23 14.98 10.62
C SER A 184 -0.02 15.91 9.43
N GLY A 185 0.42 17.16 9.49
CA GLY A 185 0.19 18.16 8.43
C GLY A 185 1.12 18.08 7.23
N THR A 186 1.81 16.96 7.01
CA THR A 186 3.00 16.86 6.14
C THR A 186 2.76 16.11 4.83
N VAL A 187 3.63 16.34 3.84
CA VAL A 187 3.69 15.59 2.58
C VAL A 187 4.81 14.56 2.64
N ASN A 188 4.54 13.37 2.11
CA ASN A 188 5.53 12.33 1.89
C ASN A 188 5.91 12.23 0.40
N ALA A 189 7.17 11.91 0.12
CA ALA A 189 7.61 11.47 -1.20
C ALA A 189 7.79 9.93 -1.21
N SER A 190 7.20 9.24 -2.18
CA SER A 190 7.46 7.82 -2.44
C SER A 190 8.35 7.70 -3.67
N ALA A 191 9.55 7.19 -3.46
CA ALA A 191 10.58 7.05 -4.48
C ALA A 191 10.57 5.64 -5.09
N ASP A 192 10.82 5.52 -6.40
CA ASP A 192 10.89 4.20 -7.09
C ASP A 192 12.16 3.40 -6.75
N SER A 193 13.20 4.08 -6.27
CA SER A 193 14.47 3.50 -5.85
C SER A 193 14.88 4.00 -4.46
N PHE A 194 15.63 3.19 -3.73
CA PHE A 194 16.23 3.60 -2.47
C PHE A 194 17.45 4.51 -2.67
N TYR A 195 18.13 4.44 -3.81
CA TYR A 195 19.39 5.17 -4.02
C TYR A 195 19.17 6.41 -4.90
N SER A 196 18.93 6.19 -6.19
CA SER A 196 18.83 7.22 -7.23
C SER A 196 17.78 8.29 -6.90
N SER A 197 16.50 7.91 -6.83
CA SER A 197 15.36 8.80 -6.57
C SER A 197 15.24 9.27 -5.12
N GLN A 198 16.18 8.89 -4.24
CA GLN A 198 16.30 9.46 -2.89
C GLN A 198 17.55 10.34 -2.74
N GLY A 199 18.22 10.69 -3.85
CA GLY A 199 19.37 11.59 -3.84
C GLY A 199 20.59 11.02 -3.11
N ARG A 200 20.69 9.70 -2.96
CA ARG A 200 21.88 9.08 -2.36
C ARG A 200 23.00 9.05 -3.39
N GLN A 201 24.16 9.57 -3.01
CA GLN A 201 25.33 9.58 -3.85
C GLN A 201 26.02 8.21 -3.80
N THR A 202 26.26 7.61 -4.96
CA THR A 202 26.94 6.32 -5.11
C THR A 202 27.95 6.41 -6.27
N SER A 203 28.57 5.29 -6.65
CA SER A 203 29.43 5.24 -7.85
C SER A 203 28.64 5.30 -9.17
N PHE A 204 27.30 5.22 -9.13
CA PHE A 204 26.47 5.35 -10.33
C PHE A 204 26.24 6.83 -10.70
N PRO A 205 26.32 7.20 -11.99
CA PRO A 205 26.05 8.57 -12.44
C PRO A 205 24.54 8.84 -12.46
N ASP A 206 23.95 8.97 -11.28
CA ASP A 206 22.49 9.07 -11.10
C ASP A 206 21.95 10.50 -11.30
N HIS A 207 22.80 11.51 -11.48
CA HIS A 207 22.39 12.92 -11.71
C HIS A 207 21.37 13.41 -10.68
N ASN A 208 21.62 13.15 -9.40
CA ASN A 208 20.65 13.33 -8.30
C ASN A 208 21.19 14.14 -7.12
N SER A 209 22.31 14.86 -7.27
CA SER A 209 22.96 15.60 -6.18
C SER A 209 22.10 16.74 -5.63
N ASP A 210 21.27 17.34 -6.47
CA ASP A 210 20.35 18.45 -6.17
C ASP A 210 18.90 17.99 -6.01
N LEU A 211 18.61 16.69 -6.16
CA LEU A 211 17.24 16.16 -6.17
C LEU A 211 16.46 16.49 -4.89
N ILE A 212 17.09 16.35 -3.72
CA ILE A 212 16.41 16.63 -2.44
C ILE A 212 16.09 18.11 -2.28
N GLU A 213 17.02 18.99 -2.65
CA GLU A 213 16.81 20.44 -2.63
C GLU A 213 15.67 20.83 -3.57
N HIS A 214 15.67 20.29 -4.80
CA HIS A 214 14.61 20.52 -5.76
C HIS A 214 13.25 20.04 -5.25
N LEU A 215 13.18 18.83 -4.65
CA LEU A 215 11.96 18.28 -4.07
C LEU A 215 11.39 19.17 -2.95
N GLN A 216 12.24 19.66 -2.05
CA GLN A 216 11.84 20.56 -0.96
C GLN A 216 11.37 21.91 -1.50
N ALA A 217 12.01 22.44 -2.54
CA ALA A 217 11.61 23.69 -3.17
C ALA A 217 10.29 23.57 -3.97
N SER A 218 10.05 22.43 -4.61
CA SER A 218 8.89 22.21 -5.47
C SER A 218 7.66 21.67 -4.74
N THR A 219 7.84 21.11 -3.54
CA THR A 219 6.79 20.38 -2.80
C THR A 219 6.61 20.96 -1.41
N ALA A 220 5.59 21.81 -1.25
CA ALA A 220 5.24 22.39 0.04
C ALA A 220 4.97 21.32 1.10
N ASP A 221 5.39 21.59 2.33
CA ASP A 221 5.26 20.72 3.51
C ASP A 221 5.89 19.31 3.37
N LEU A 222 6.80 19.10 2.40
CA LEU A 222 7.52 17.83 2.26
C LEU A 222 8.37 17.54 3.50
N ALA A 223 8.09 16.41 4.15
CA ALA A 223 8.73 16.03 5.40
C ALA A 223 9.41 14.66 5.37
N THR A 224 8.88 13.71 4.59
CA THR A 224 9.33 12.31 4.62
C THR A 224 9.54 11.72 3.23
N LEU A 225 10.35 10.67 3.20
CA LEU A 225 10.70 9.92 1.98
C LEU A 225 10.71 8.42 2.27
N GLU A 226 9.93 7.66 1.52
CA GLU A 226 9.89 6.19 1.51
C GLU A 226 9.58 5.67 0.09
N MET A 227 8.97 4.49 -0.10
CA MET A 227 8.90 3.84 -1.41
C MET A 227 7.53 3.26 -1.81
N GLU A 228 6.46 3.43 -1.03
CA GLU A 228 5.19 2.72 -1.30
C GLU A 228 3.91 3.54 -1.05
N SER A 229 3.91 4.51 -0.11
CA SER A 229 2.68 5.18 0.34
C SER A 229 1.90 5.86 -0.79
N PHE A 230 2.57 6.48 -1.75
CA PHE A 230 1.94 7.09 -2.91
C PHE A 230 1.09 6.10 -3.70
N HIS A 231 1.63 4.91 -3.99
CA HIS A 231 0.94 3.93 -4.82
C HIS A 231 -0.32 3.41 -4.14
N LEU A 232 -0.26 3.22 -2.82
CA LEU A 232 -1.42 2.87 -2.00
C LEU A 232 -2.52 3.94 -2.09
N TYR A 233 -2.16 5.21 -1.89
CA TYR A 233 -3.13 6.33 -1.93
C TYR A 233 -3.71 6.49 -3.34
N HIS A 234 -2.87 6.35 -4.36
CA HIS A 234 -3.28 6.47 -5.75
C HIS A 234 -4.29 5.40 -6.16
N LEU A 235 -4.02 4.12 -5.87
CA LEU A 235 -4.96 3.04 -6.18
C LEU A 235 -6.27 3.17 -5.40
N ALA A 236 -6.22 3.62 -4.14
CA ALA A 236 -7.41 3.89 -3.34
C ALA A 236 -8.29 5.00 -3.95
N ALA A 237 -7.66 6.08 -4.43
CA ALA A 237 -8.34 7.17 -5.12
C ALA A 237 -8.95 6.71 -6.46
N CYS A 238 -8.21 5.94 -7.26
CA CYS A 238 -8.70 5.37 -8.51
C CYS A 238 -9.91 4.46 -8.29
N TRP A 239 -9.93 3.68 -7.22
CA TRP A 239 -11.03 2.79 -6.90
C TRP A 239 -12.32 3.53 -6.53
N THR A 240 -12.20 4.59 -5.73
CA THR A 240 -13.33 5.41 -5.27
C THR A 240 -13.89 6.29 -6.40
N GLY A 241 -13.05 6.67 -7.36
CA GLY A 241 -13.44 7.43 -8.56
C GLY A 241 -14.08 6.59 -9.66
N ARG A 242 -14.38 5.31 -9.45
CA ARG A 242 -15.01 4.46 -10.46
C ARG A 242 -16.45 4.91 -10.69
N THR A 243 -16.71 5.51 -11.85
CA THR A 243 -18.06 5.52 -12.41
C THR A 243 -18.31 4.11 -12.89
N THR A 244 -19.26 3.39 -12.30
CA THR A 244 -19.73 2.13 -12.89
C THR A 244 -20.23 2.49 -14.29
N ALA A 245 -19.50 2.06 -15.32
CA ALA A 245 -20.05 2.08 -16.65
C ALA A 245 -21.26 1.14 -16.60
N GLN A 246 -22.48 1.70 -16.52
CA GLN A 246 -23.65 0.96 -16.93
C GLN A 246 -23.33 0.43 -18.31
N SER A 247 -23.37 -0.89 -18.50
CA SER A 247 -23.24 -1.50 -19.82
C SER A 247 -24.53 -1.22 -20.61
N GLU A 248 -24.81 0.04 -20.90
CA GLU A 248 -25.82 0.41 -21.89
C GLU A 248 -25.09 0.75 -23.19
N GLY A 249 -24.97 -0.27 -24.04
CA GLY A 249 -24.41 -0.11 -25.36
C GLY A 249 -24.03 -1.45 -25.94
N ALA A 250 -24.93 -2.03 -26.75
CA ALA A 250 -24.52 -3.08 -27.68
C ALA A 250 -23.30 -2.59 -28.48
N PRO A 251 -22.26 -3.43 -28.67
CA PRO A 251 -21.08 -3.03 -29.41
C PRO A 251 -21.50 -2.54 -30.81
N PRO A 252 -20.90 -1.46 -31.33
CA PRO A 252 -21.27 -0.94 -32.64
C PRO A 252 -21.10 -2.04 -33.68
N LEU A 253 -22.16 -2.30 -34.45
CA LEU A 253 -22.10 -3.15 -35.63
C LEU A 253 -21.13 -2.50 -36.62
N THR A 254 -19.96 -3.09 -36.78
CA THR A 254 -19.01 -2.71 -37.84
C THR A 254 -19.59 -3.16 -39.17
N THR A 255 -19.99 -2.22 -40.02
CA THR A 255 -20.54 -2.48 -41.36
C THR A 255 -19.46 -2.45 -42.46
N THR A 256 -18.19 -2.45 -42.09
CA THR A 256 -17.05 -2.47 -43.02
C THR A 256 -16.33 -3.82 -42.99
N ALA A 257 -15.77 -4.22 -44.13
CA ALA A 257 -15.15 -5.52 -44.31
C ALA A 257 -13.98 -5.75 -43.34
N VAL A 258 -14.10 -6.78 -42.50
CA VAL A 258 -13.06 -7.27 -41.59
C VAL A 258 -12.01 -8.02 -42.40
N GLN A 259 -10.73 -7.65 -42.24
CA GLN A 259 -9.61 -8.45 -42.73
C GLN A 259 -9.36 -9.62 -41.74
N PRO A 260 -9.41 -10.88 -42.18
CA PRO A 260 -9.30 -12.02 -41.28
C PRO A 260 -7.84 -12.27 -40.92
N VAL A 261 -7.53 -12.39 -39.62
CA VAL A 261 -6.35 -13.16 -39.20
C VAL A 261 -6.79 -14.62 -39.12
N MET A 262 -6.37 -15.41 -40.09
CA MET A 262 -6.65 -16.84 -40.13
C MET A 262 -5.74 -17.61 -39.16
N VAL A 263 -6.42 -18.37 -38.28
CA VAL A 263 -5.99 -19.57 -37.53
C VAL A 263 -5.42 -19.38 -36.12
N GLY A 264 -6.28 -19.76 -35.15
CA GLY A 264 -6.02 -20.10 -33.74
C GLY A 264 -7.35 -20.04 -32.97
N PRO A 265 -7.77 -21.06 -32.20
CA PRO A 265 -9.18 -21.29 -31.89
C PRO A 265 -9.79 -20.13 -31.10
N THR A 266 -10.90 -19.67 -31.64
CA THR A 266 -11.85 -18.74 -31.05
C THR A 266 -12.45 -19.31 -29.78
N SER A 267 -12.04 -18.75 -28.65
CA SER A 267 -12.92 -18.56 -27.51
C SER A 267 -12.75 -17.14 -26.98
N ALA A 268 -13.14 -16.16 -27.79
CA ALA A 268 -13.62 -14.89 -27.22
C ALA A 268 -15.03 -15.15 -26.69
N THR A 269 -15.14 -16.02 -25.67
CA THR A 269 -16.24 -15.88 -24.72
C THR A 269 -16.12 -14.46 -24.19
N GLN A 270 -17.19 -13.67 -24.35
CA GLN A 270 -17.41 -12.54 -23.46
C GLN A 270 -17.14 -13.06 -22.06
N HIS A 271 -16.00 -12.69 -21.49
CA HIS A 271 -15.76 -12.95 -20.09
C HIS A 271 -16.76 -12.04 -19.38
N SER A 272 -17.94 -12.58 -19.08
CA SER A 272 -18.63 -12.20 -17.86
C SER A 272 -17.55 -12.24 -16.80
N TYR A 273 -17.15 -11.10 -16.25
CA TYR A 273 -16.38 -11.08 -15.00
C TYR A 273 -17.10 -12.06 -14.08
N ALA A 274 -16.47 -13.21 -13.83
CA ALA A 274 -17.09 -14.28 -13.06
C ALA A 274 -17.63 -13.64 -11.78
N ASN A 275 -18.96 -13.62 -11.61
CA ASN A 275 -19.72 -12.88 -10.58
C ASN A 275 -18.80 -12.11 -9.64
N SER A 276 -18.41 -10.89 -10.04
CA SER A 276 -17.45 -10.08 -9.29
C SER A 276 -17.90 -10.04 -7.83
N LEU A 277 -17.11 -10.63 -6.93
CA LEU A 277 -17.38 -10.63 -5.50
C LEU A 277 -17.51 -9.20 -4.97
N VAL A 278 -16.90 -8.24 -5.65
CA VAL A 278 -16.82 -6.83 -5.28
C VAL A 278 -18.19 -6.14 -5.40
N SER A 279 -18.63 -5.53 -4.31
CA SER A 279 -19.81 -4.65 -4.31
C SER A 279 -19.56 -3.38 -5.13
N GLU A 280 -20.55 -2.98 -5.94
CA GLU A 280 -20.49 -1.79 -6.80
C GLU A 280 -20.17 -0.49 -6.05
N ASN A 281 -20.59 -0.41 -4.77
CA ASN A 281 -20.40 0.77 -3.92
C ASN A 281 -19.25 0.63 -2.93
N SER A 282 -18.41 -0.41 -3.08
CA SER A 282 -17.24 -0.61 -2.22
C SER A 282 -16.20 0.48 -2.44
N ILE A 283 -15.61 0.95 -1.35
CA ILE A 283 -14.51 1.93 -1.38
C ILE A 283 -13.21 1.33 -0.86
N ILE A 284 -12.09 1.96 -1.20
CA ILE A 284 -10.80 1.73 -0.55
C ILE A 284 -10.45 2.98 0.23
N ARG A 285 -10.30 2.86 1.55
CA ARG A 285 -9.75 3.91 2.41
C ARG A 285 -8.30 3.59 2.71
N ALA A 286 -7.42 4.56 2.48
CA ALA A 286 -5.99 4.37 2.63
C ALA A 286 -5.35 5.51 3.42
N ALA A 287 -4.48 5.16 4.36
CA ALA A 287 -3.61 6.10 5.06
C ALA A 287 -2.28 5.40 5.41
N ALA A 288 -1.29 6.18 5.85
CA ALA A 288 0.01 5.66 6.24
C ALA A 288 0.44 6.25 7.59
N VAL A 289 1.19 5.44 8.35
CA VAL A 289 1.94 5.83 9.53
C VAL A 289 3.40 5.46 9.27
N GLN A 290 4.28 6.43 9.40
CA GLN A 290 5.69 6.32 9.04
C GLN A 290 6.55 6.59 10.27
N MET A 291 7.44 5.66 10.58
CA MET A 291 8.42 5.81 11.65
C MET A 291 9.72 6.37 11.07
N ILE A 292 10.20 7.50 11.56
CA ILE A 292 11.45 8.09 11.09
C ILE A 292 12.61 7.29 11.66
N PHE A 293 13.26 6.51 10.79
CA PHE A 293 14.42 5.70 11.18
C PHE A 293 15.74 6.44 10.92
N ALA A 294 15.74 7.39 10.01
CA ALA A 294 16.93 8.16 9.64
C ALA A 294 16.59 9.63 9.37
N SER A 295 17.46 10.53 9.80
CA SER A 295 17.41 11.94 9.40
C SER A 295 18.33 12.16 8.20
N ARG A 296 17.82 12.76 7.11
CA ARG A 296 18.66 13.11 5.95
C ARG A 296 19.44 14.41 6.15
N LEU A 297 19.13 15.18 7.20
CA LEU A 297 19.81 16.42 7.55
C LEU A 297 20.95 16.15 8.52
N SER A 298 20.65 15.53 9.68
CA SER A 298 21.64 15.25 10.73
C SER A 298 22.40 13.95 10.53
N GLN A 299 21.94 13.07 9.64
CA GLN A 299 22.47 11.70 9.43
C GLN A 299 22.28 10.75 10.62
N ASP A 300 21.51 11.17 11.63
CA ASP A 300 21.17 10.30 12.76
C ASP A 300 20.35 9.10 12.31
N PHE A 301 20.51 8.00 13.02
CA PHE A 301 19.72 6.79 12.89
C PHE A 301 19.13 6.38 14.25
N ILE A 302 17.92 5.83 14.21
CA ILE A 302 17.27 5.28 15.40
C ILE A 302 18.03 4.04 15.91
N MET A 303 18.12 3.87 17.23
CA MET A 303 18.78 2.72 17.83
C MET A 303 17.87 1.46 17.80
N PRO A 304 18.42 0.24 17.71
CA PRO A 304 17.62 -0.99 17.59
C PRO A 304 16.60 -1.23 18.72
N ASP A 305 16.94 -0.88 19.96
CA ASP A 305 16.04 -0.99 21.11
C ASP A 305 14.87 0.00 21.03
N GLN A 306 15.13 1.21 20.52
CA GLN A 306 14.12 2.21 20.22
C GLN A 306 13.21 1.76 19.07
N VAL A 307 13.75 1.08 18.04
CA VAL A 307 12.94 0.51 16.95
C VAL A 307 11.89 -0.44 17.49
N ALA A 308 12.29 -1.40 18.33
CA ALA A 308 11.34 -2.38 18.88
C ALA A 308 10.22 -1.71 19.70
N GLN A 309 10.57 -0.74 20.54
CA GLN A 309 9.58 0.02 21.31
C GLN A 309 8.63 0.80 20.39
N LEU A 310 9.19 1.50 19.40
CA LEU A 310 8.45 2.31 18.44
C LEU A 310 7.48 1.48 17.61
N GLU A 311 7.94 0.37 17.06
CA GLU A 311 7.11 -0.56 16.28
C GLU A 311 5.97 -1.14 17.13
N ASN A 312 6.21 -1.44 18.40
CA ASN A 312 5.19 -2.01 19.28
C ASN A 312 4.06 -1.01 19.57
N TRP A 313 4.37 0.18 20.09
CA TRP A 313 3.30 1.11 20.48
C TRP A 313 2.57 1.68 19.26
N THR A 314 3.27 1.90 18.15
CA THR A 314 2.62 2.35 16.89
C THR A 314 1.79 1.25 16.26
N GLY A 315 2.25 0.00 16.26
CA GLY A 315 1.51 -1.16 15.78
C GLY A 315 0.19 -1.34 16.52
N GLU A 316 0.21 -1.29 17.85
CA GLU A 316 -1.00 -1.38 18.67
C GLU A 316 -1.93 -0.16 18.46
N ALA A 317 -1.37 1.05 18.33
CA ALA A 317 -2.17 2.25 18.04
C ALA A 317 -2.90 2.15 16.69
N VAL A 318 -2.24 1.62 15.66
CA VAL A 318 -2.84 1.41 14.34
C VAL A 318 -3.95 0.35 14.41
N LEU A 319 -3.75 -0.75 15.15
CA LEU A 319 -4.80 -1.74 15.39
C LEU A 319 -6.04 -1.09 16.03
N LYS A 320 -5.86 -0.29 17.10
CA LYS A 320 -6.94 0.46 17.75
C LYS A 320 -7.66 1.41 16.79
N ALA A 321 -6.92 2.13 15.95
CA ALA A 321 -7.50 3.06 14.98
C ALA A 321 -8.37 2.33 13.94
N LEU A 322 -7.86 1.20 13.40
CA LEU A 322 -8.55 0.39 12.39
C LEU A 322 -9.82 -0.26 12.94
N THR A 323 -9.75 -0.87 14.13
CA THR A 323 -10.91 -1.55 14.71
C THR A 323 -11.94 -0.55 15.25
N GLY A 324 -11.50 0.65 15.65
CA GLY A 324 -12.37 1.77 16.00
C GLY A 324 -12.96 2.55 14.81
N LEU A 325 -12.65 2.19 13.57
CA LEU A 325 -13.30 2.74 12.38
C LEU A 325 -14.59 1.95 12.08
N GLY A 326 -15.73 2.66 12.14
CA GLY A 326 -17.02 2.11 11.75
C GLY A 326 -17.08 1.82 10.26
N ILE A 327 -17.46 0.60 9.91
CA ILE A 327 -17.79 0.18 8.55
C ILE A 327 -19.19 -0.42 8.62
N ASN A 328 -20.08 -0.01 7.72
CA ASN A 328 -21.43 -0.56 7.66
C ASN A 328 -21.38 -2.08 7.44
N HIS A 329 -22.25 -2.83 8.12
CA HIS A 329 -22.24 -4.30 8.04
C HIS A 329 -22.38 -4.82 6.61
N GLU A 330 -23.22 -4.18 5.78
CA GLU A 330 -23.39 -4.52 4.35
C GLU A 330 -22.12 -4.31 3.50
N ARG A 331 -21.16 -3.53 4.03
CA ARG A 331 -19.85 -3.28 3.43
C ARG A 331 -18.73 -4.06 4.12
N LEU A 332 -19.07 -5.07 4.90
CA LEU A 332 -18.12 -6.05 5.41
C LEU A 332 -18.27 -7.37 4.65
N ASP A 333 -17.17 -8.09 4.57
CA ASP A 333 -17.19 -9.48 4.13
C ASP A 333 -17.81 -10.37 5.20
N ASP A 334 -18.44 -11.47 4.77
CA ASP A 334 -19.14 -12.36 5.68
C ASP A 334 -18.16 -13.07 6.62
N GLU A 335 -18.54 -13.20 7.89
CA GLU A 335 -17.74 -13.92 8.87
C GLU A 335 -17.79 -15.44 8.67
N HIS A 336 -18.94 -15.96 8.20
CA HIS A 336 -19.14 -17.39 7.99
C HIS A 336 -18.21 -17.92 6.88
N GLY A 337 -17.48 -19.01 7.16
CA GLY A 337 -16.54 -19.60 6.22
C GLY A 337 -15.20 -18.86 6.11
N SER A 338 -15.00 -17.80 6.89
CA SER A 338 -13.72 -17.10 6.96
C SER A 338 -12.77 -17.76 7.96
N VAL A 339 -11.48 -17.44 7.87
CA VAL A 339 -10.46 -17.92 8.82
C VAL A 339 -10.57 -17.26 10.21
N TRP A 340 -11.40 -16.22 10.35
CA TRP A 340 -11.67 -15.50 11.59
C TRP A 340 -13.07 -15.78 12.15
N GLU A 341 -13.80 -16.75 11.60
CA GLU A 341 -15.11 -17.16 12.09
C GLU A 341 -15.04 -17.55 13.58
N SER A 342 -15.90 -16.92 14.40
CA SER A 342 -16.01 -17.23 15.82
C SER A 342 -16.59 -18.65 15.98
N ARG A 343 -15.82 -19.56 16.59
CA ARG A 343 -16.25 -20.94 16.85
C ARG A 343 -17.02 -21.09 18.15
#